data_AF-A0A3D1M341-F1
#
_entry.id   AF-A0A3D1M341-F1
#
_cell.length_a   1.000
_cell.length_b   1.000
_cell.length_c   1.000
_cell.angle_alpha   90.00
_cell.angle_beta   90.00
_cell.angle_gamma   90.00
#
_symmetry.space_group_name_H-M   'P 1'
#
loop_
_entity.id
_entity.type
_entity.pdbx_description
1 polymer ?
#
loop_
_entity_poly.entity_id
_entity_poly.type
_entity_poly.pdbx_seq_one_letter_code
_entity_poly.pdbx_strand_id
1 'polypeptide(L)'
;GFKLDQPINYVQGVAISGRLRLKAIDPDYSDPNKDIVALVEFLTEDLAFNENSKEGPNLAAMCWAEDLYEATSDSRWKDLLVKTAETYEKVPAGTSPKPCHPEFGCEDMFFISAMLGRAYKVTGQTIYADAYVNFLLDANIQQDNGLFWHNRTTPYFWGRGNGFASLAYAEALSYLPENHPRRDELLTIHIKHLEGMIAHQLPSGTWSQLIDLPGTYQEMSVTCMIGYSIARGIRKGWLDNSYMPSLEKIWSAAKRRIADNGDLVDVCSGTGFQQKRSDYIYRKAEYGYDDRGGSMAIWFSTEMAMLQQND
;
A
#
# COMPACT_ATOMS: atom_id res chain seq x y z
N GLY A 1 -3.44 -9.43 -11.49
CA GLY A 1 -3.63 -8.27 -12.40
C GLY A 1 -3.78 -8.61 -13.88
N PHE A 2 -4.14 -9.85 -14.25
CA PHE A 2 -4.51 -10.24 -15.62
C PHE A 2 -6.02 -10.49 -15.78
N LYS A 3 -6.74 -10.41 -14.67
CA LYS A 3 -8.18 -10.62 -14.55
C LYS A 3 -8.72 -9.61 -13.55
N LEU A 4 -9.97 -9.21 -13.75
CA LEU A 4 -10.74 -8.45 -12.78
C LEU A 4 -11.87 -9.30 -12.21
N ASP A 5 -11.76 -9.67 -10.94
CA ASP A 5 -12.87 -10.20 -10.15
C ASP A 5 -13.68 -9.02 -9.58
N GLN A 6 -15.00 -9.08 -9.69
CA GLN A 6 -15.89 -8.06 -9.14
C GLN A 6 -16.36 -8.47 -7.72
N PRO A 7 -16.47 -7.52 -6.77
CA PRO A 7 -16.10 -6.11 -6.92
C PRO A 7 -14.57 -5.92 -6.93
N ILE A 8 -14.10 -5.02 -7.78
CA ILE A 8 -12.68 -4.82 -8.07
C ILE A 8 -12.04 -4.05 -6.92
N ASN A 9 -10.95 -4.59 -6.37
CA ASN A 9 -10.29 -4.04 -5.19
C ASN A 9 -8.78 -3.79 -5.39
N TYR A 10 -8.16 -3.19 -4.37
CA TYR A 10 -6.76 -2.76 -4.35
C TYR A 10 -5.80 -3.88 -4.76
N VAL A 11 -6.11 -5.14 -4.50
CA VAL A 11 -5.24 -6.26 -4.85
C VAL A 11 -5.02 -6.32 -6.35
N GLN A 12 -6.11 -6.23 -7.12
CA GLN A 12 -6.06 -6.20 -8.58
C GLN A 12 -5.44 -4.90 -9.06
N GLY A 13 -5.79 -3.78 -8.41
CA GLY A 13 -5.28 -2.46 -8.79
C GLY A 13 -3.76 -2.33 -8.65
N VAL A 14 -3.23 -2.75 -7.51
CA VAL A 14 -1.80 -2.80 -7.21
C VAL A 14 -1.07 -3.74 -8.18
N ALA A 15 -1.66 -4.90 -8.49
CA ALA A 15 -1.06 -5.80 -9.47
C ALA A 15 -1.01 -5.21 -10.89
N ILE A 16 -2.04 -4.44 -11.31
CA ILE A 16 -2.04 -3.73 -12.59
C ILE A 16 -0.99 -2.62 -12.58
N SER A 17 -0.97 -1.80 -11.53
CA SER A 17 0.05 -0.76 -11.32
C SER A 17 1.47 -1.33 -11.41
N GLY A 18 1.73 -2.47 -10.74
CA GLY A 18 3.02 -3.16 -10.80
C GLY A 18 3.44 -3.57 -12.22
N ARG A 19 2.51 -4.05 -13.06
CA ARG A 19 2.80 -4.40 -14.46
C ARG A 19 3.16 -3.16 -15.30
N LEU A 20 2.46 -2.06 -15.09
CA LEU A 20 2.73 -0.79 -15.78
C LEU A 20 4.09 -0.21 -15.37
N ARG A 21 4.40 -0.22 -14.07
CA ARG A 21 5.70 0.19 -13.54
C ARG A 21 6.83 -0.70 -14.05
N LEU A 22 6.62 -2.01 -14.11
CA LEU A 22 7.62 -2.92 -14.68
C LEU A 22 7.94 -2.55 -16.13
N LYS A 23 6.94 -2.20 -16.95
CA LYS A 23 7.19 -1.72 -18.31
C LYS A 23 8.01 -0.42 -18.35
N ALA A 24 7.77 0.50 -17.42
CA ALA A 24 8.53 1.74 -17.33
C ALA A 24 9.99 1.51 -16.92
N ILE A 25 10.28 0.44 -16.18
CA ILE A 25 11.62 0.08 -15.67
C ILE A 25 12.40 -0.77 -16.67
N ASP A 26 11.72 -1.75 -17.30
CA ASP A 26 12.33 -2.75 -18.19
C ASP A 26 11.83 -2.54 -19.64
N PRO A 27 12.69 -2.02 -20.55
CA PRO A 27 12.35 -1.83 -21.95
C PRO A 27 11.97 -3.13 -22.67
N ASP A 28 12.51 -4.27 -22.25
CA ASP A 28 12.30 -5.58 -22.89
C ASP A 28 11.00 -6.25 -22.40
N TYR A 29 10.41 -5.76 -21.31
CA TYR A 29 9.10 -6.23 -20.87
C TYR A 29 8.04 -5.90 -21.92
N SER A 30 7.24 -6.90 -22.30
CA SER A 30 6.15 -6.74 -23.26
C SER A 30 5.21 -5.61 -22.82
N ASP A 31 4.94 -4.67 -23.71
CA ASP A 31 4.07 -3.52 -23.41
C ASP A 31 2.66 -3.99 -23.02
N PRO A 32 2.25 -3.83 -21.75
CA PRO A 32 0.96 -4.31 -21.27
C PRO A 32 -0.16 -3.27 -21.47
N ASN A 33 0.15 -2.05 -21.96
CA ASN A 33 -0.77 -0.91 -21.95
C ASN A 33 -2.07 -1.23 -22.68
N LYS A 34 -2.01 -1.75 -23.91
CA LYS A 34 -3.20 -2.06 -24.71
C LYS A 34 -4.12 -3.07 -24.01
N ASP A 35 -3.54 -4.13 -23.45
CA ASP A 35 -4.30 -5.18 -22.78
C ASP A 35 -4.89 -4.70 -21.45
N ILE A 36 -4.15 -3.86 -20.71
CA ILE A 36 -4.62 -3.26 -19.47
C ILE A 36 -5.75 -2.26 -19.76
N VAL A 37 -5.62 -1.41 -20.79
CA VAL A 37 -6.67 -0.48 -21.21
C VAL A 37 -7.96 -1.24 -21.52
N ALA A 38 -7.89 -2.29 -22.35
CA ALA A 38 -9.06 -3.12 -22.66
C ALA A 38 -9.65 -3.81 -21.41
N LEU A 39 -8.82 -4.13 -20.42
CA LEU A 39 -9.26 -4.74 -19.17
C LEU A 39 -10.01 -3.75 -18.25
N VAL A 40 -9.63 -2.46 -18.24
CA VAL A 40 -10.09 -1.51 -17.22
C VAL A 40 -10.91 -0.33 -17.75
N GLU A 41 -10.94 -0.08 -19.06
CA GLU A 41 -11.55 1.14 -19.63
C GLU A 41 -13.02 1.32 -19.29
N PHE A 42 -13.77 0.22 -19.12
CA PHE A 42 -15.16 0.28 -18.73
C PHE A 42 -15.37 0.99 -17.38
N LEU A 43 -14.38 0.98 -16.47
CA LEU A 43 -14.45 1.68 -15.17
C LEU A 43 -14.46 3.22 -15.31
N THR A 44 -14.14 3.75 -16.49
CA THR A 44 -14.25 5.19 -16.77
C THR A 44 -15.71 5.62 -16.95
N GLU A 45 -16.61 4.69 -17.28
CA GLU A 45 -18.03 4.94 -17.44
C GLU A 45 -18.75 5.10 -16.08
N ASP A 46 -19.75 5.97 -16.02
CA ASP A 46 -20.50 6.24 -14.79
C ASP A 46 -21.22 5.01 -14.24
N LEU A 47 -21.85 4.21 -15.09
CA LEU A 47 -22.59 3.02 -14.66
C LEU A 47 -21.63 2.02 -14.00
N ALA A 48 -20.59 1.60 -14.70
CA ALA A 48 -19.63 0.62 -14.21
C ALA A 48 -18.87 1.09 -12.96
N PHE A 49 -18.46 2.36 -12.91
CA PHE A 49 -17.83 2.92 -11.71
C PHE A 49 -18.76 2.86 -10.49
N ASN A 50 -20.05 3.18 -10.68
CA ASN A 50 -21.03 3.19 -9.60
C ASN A 50 -21.50 1.78 -9.21
N GLU A 51 -21.46 0.82 -10.13
CA GLU A 51 -21.73 -0.59 -9.87
C GLU A 51 -20.57 -1.29 -9.14
N ASN A 52 -19.33 -0.81 -9.31
CA ASN A 52 -18.25 -1.21 -8.43
C ASN A 52 -18.50 -0.68 -7.02
N SER A 53 -18.16 -1.48 -6.00
CA SER A 53 -18.26 -1.07 -4.61
C SER A 53 -17.50 0.25 -4.38
N LYS A 54 -18.05 1.12 -3.53
CA LYS A 54 -17.44 2.42 -3.15
C LYS A 54 -16.74 2.37 -1.79
N GLU A 55 -16.46 1.16 -1.29
CA GLU A 55 -15.67 0.95 -0.08
C GLU A 55 -14.19 1.27 -0.33
N GLY A 56 -13.45 1.61 0.72
CA GLY A 56 -12.03 1.95 0.68
C GLY A 56 -11.16 1.04 -0.21
N PRO A 57 -11.18 -0.31 -0.05
CA PRO A 57 -10.37 -1.19 -0.88
C PRO A 57 -10.74 -1.14 -2.36
N ASN A 58 -11.99 -0.82 -2.71
CA ASN A 58 -12.46 -0.74 -4.08
C ASN A 58 -12.08 0.57 -4.76
N LEU A 59 -12.12 1.69 -4.02
CA LEU A 59 -11.60 2.97 -4.49
C LEU A 59 -10.08 2.89 -4.73
N ALA A 60 -9.34 2.29 -3.80
CA ALA A 60 -7.90 2.09 -3.93
C ALA A 60 -7.49 1.18 -5.10
N ALA A 61 -8.45 0.44 -5.69
CA ALA A 61 -8.20 -0.32 -6.90
C ALA A 61 -7.83 0.57 -8.09
N MET A 62 -8.20 1.86 -8.08
CA MET A 62 -7.91 2.79 -9.18
C MET A 62 -6.49 3.38 -9.14
N CYS A 63 -5.61 2.92 -8.24
CA CYS A 63 -4.23 3.41 -8.15
C CYS A 63 -3.43 3.25 -9.46
N TRP A 64 -3.74 2.26 -10.30
CA TRP A 64 -3.12 2.08 -11.62
C TRP A 64 -3.41 3.20 -12.62
N ALA A 65 -4.47 3.99 -12.41
CA ALA A 65 -4.89 5.02 -13.36
C ALA A 65 -3.84 6.13 -13.50
N GLU A 66 -3.03 6.36 -12.47
CA GLU A 66 -1.85 7.22 -12.58
C GLU A 66 -0.83 6.65 -13.56
N ASP A 67 -0.44 5.38 -13.39
CA ASP A 67 0.58 4.74 -14.24
C ASP A 67 0.10 4.69 -15.72
N LEU A 68 -1.19 4.46 -15.97
CA LEU A 68 -1.76 4.55 -17.33
C LEU A 68 -1.81 5.98 -17.87
N TYR A 69 -2.14 6.97 -17.04
CA TYR A 69 -2.11 8.36 -17.46
C TYR A 69 -0.70 8.77 -17.89
N GLU A 70 0.32 8.38 -17.13
CA GLU A 70 1.72 8.64 -17.48
C GLU A 70 2.16 7.93 -18.76
N ALA A 71 1.75 6.67 -18.93
CA ALA A 71 2.11 5.89 -20.11
C ALA A 71 1.41 6.32 -21.40
N THR A 72 0.18 6.84 -21.31
CA THR A 72 -0.68 7.08 -22.49
C THR A 72 -1.04 8.55 -22.74
N SER A 73 -0.89 9.41 -21.73
CA SER A 73 -1.41 10.79 -21.72
C SER A 73 -2.92 10.91 -21.97
N ASP A 74 -3.70 9.83 -21.85
CA ASP A 74 -5.15 9.85 -22.02
C ASP A 74 -5.84 10.40 -20.74
N SER A 75 -6.51 11.54 -20.87
CA SER A 75 -7.11 12.26 -19.75
C SER A 75 -8.20 11.48 -19.01
N ARG A 76 -8.79 10.44 -19.62
CA ARG A 76 -9.82 9.62 -18.96
C ARG A 76 -9.31 8.99 -17.65
N TRP A 77 -8.01 8.68 -17.59
CA TRP A 77 -7.40 8.09 -16.40
C TRP A 77 -7.21 9.12 -15.29
N LYS A 78 -6.85 10.35 -15.66
CA LYS A 78 -6.86 11.49 -14.73
C LYS A 78 -8.28 11.74 -14.21
N ASP A 79 -9.28 11.73 -15.08
CA ASP A 79 -10.67 11.97 -14.69
C ASP A 79 -11.18 10.86 -13.74
N LEU A 80 -10.78 9.60 -13.97
CA LEU A 80 -11.07 8.48 -13.07
C LEU A 80 -10.43 8.65 -11.68
N LEU A 81 -9.18 9.14 -11.60
CA LEU A 81 -8.54 9.44 -10.32
C LEU A 81 -9.30 10.53 -9.55
N VAL A 82 -9.68 11.61 -10.23
CA VAL A 82 -10.43 12.72 -9.62
C VAL A 82 -11.81 12.25 -9.17
N LYS A 83 -12.53 11.50 -10.01
CA LYS A 83 -13.83 10.90 -9.68
C LYS A 83 -13.75 9.98 -8.46
N THR A 84 -12.67 9.20 -8.35
CA THR A 84 -12.43 8.35 -7.18
C THR A 84 -12.17 9.18 -5.93
N ALA A 85 -11.34 10.22 -6.03
CA ALA A 85 -11.03 11.11 -4.92
C ALA A 85 -12.26 11.87 -4.39
N GLU A 86 -13.14 12.34 -5.29
CA GLU A 86 -14.39 13.01 -4.92
C GLU A 86 -15.44 12.07 -4.28
N THR A 87 -15.17 10.75 -4.23
CA THR A 87 -16.02 9.81 -3.49
C THR A 87 -15.77 9.86 -1.97
N TYR A 88 -14.59 10.35 -1.53
CA TYR A 88 -14.30 10.54 -0.11
C TYR A 88 -15.06 11.75 0.44
N GLU A 89 -15.70 11.59 1.61
CA GLU A 89 -16.39 12.70 2.27
C GLU A 89 -15.39 13.80 2.66
N LYS A 90 -15.78 15.07 2.45
CA LYS A 90 -15.02 16.23 2.92
C LYS A 90 -15.42 16.52 4.36
N VAL A 91 -14.53 16.20 5.30
CA VAL A 91 -14.78 16.30 6.75
C VAL A 91 -13.74 17.20 7.42
N PRO A 92 -14.06 17.83 8.57
CA PRO A 92 -13.06 18.57 9.34
C PRO A 92 -12.02 17.62 9.95
N ALA A 93 -10.86 18.16 10.30
CA ALA A 93 -9.82 17.44 11.06
C ALA A 93 -10.41 16.83 12.36
N GLY A 94 -9.91 15.67 12.73
CA GLY A 94 -10.38 14.83 13.83
C GLY A 94 -11.51 13.86 13.46
N THR A 95 -12.08 13.98 12.24
CA THR A 95 -13.17 13.12 11.76
C THR A 95 -12.66 12.18 10.66
N SER A 96 -13.00 10.89 10.75
CA SER A 96 -12.75 9.94 9.65
C SER A 96 -13.73 10.17 8.50
N PRO A 97 -13.28 10.44 7.26
CA PRO A 97 -14.16 10.59 6.11
C PRO A 97 -14.67 9.23 5.64
N LYS A 98 -15.94 9.09 5.24
CA LYS A 98 -16.34 7.88 4.52
C LYS A 98 -15.61 7.80 3.17
N PRO A 99 -15.27 6.58 2.69
CA PRO A 99 -15.61 5.27 3.26
C PRO A 99 -14.62 4.77 4.34
N CYS A 100 -13.68 5.58 4.83
CA CYS A 100 -12.76 5.15 5.87
C CYS A 100 -13.47 4.78 7.17
N HIS A 101 -12.97 3.74 7.83
CA HIS A 101 -13.51 3.24 9.08
C HIS A 101 -13.44 4.32 10.18
N PRO A 102 -14.52 4.54 10.97
CA PRO A 102 -14.59 5.61 11.97
C PRO A 102 -13.49 5.53 13.04
N GLU A 103 -12.98 4.32 13.31
CA GLU A 103 -11.89 4.07 14.24
C GLU A 103 -10.48 4.17 13.62
N PHE A 104 -10.34 4.73 12.42
CA PHE A 104 -9.06 4.94 11.72
C PHE A 104 -8.28 3.63 11.51
N GLY A 105 -8.74 2.83 10.56
CA GLY A 105 -8.12 1.56 10.20
C GLY A 105 -6.81 1.72 9.43
N CYS A 106 -5.83 0.84 9.69
CA CYS A 106 -4.56 0.86 8.96
C CYS A 106 -4.73 0.71 7.45
N GLU A 107 -5.66 -0.12 6.98
CA GLU A 107 -5.95 -0.27 5.55
C GLU A 107 -6.40 1.04 4.93
N ASP A 108 -7.28 1.77 5.61
CA ASP A 108 -7.81 3.04 5.14
C ASP A 108 -6.74 4.12 5.05
N MET A 109 -5.73 4.08 5.93
CA MET A 109 -4.55 4.95 5.82
C MET A 109 -3.92 4.80 4.43
N PHE A 110 -3.73 3.57 3.95
CA PHE A 110 -3.17 3.33 2.63
C PHE A 110 -4.15 3.76 1.53
N PHE A 111 -5.42 3.38 1.63
CA PHE A 111 -6.40 3.64 0.57
C PHE A 111 -6.59 5.15 0.33
N ILE A 112 -6.76 5.93 1.39
CA ILE A 112 -6.94 7.39 1.26
C ILE A 112 -5.67 8.07 0.76
N SER A 113 -4.49 7.73 1.29
CA SER A 113 -3.22 8.32 0.85
C SER A 113 -2.91 7.97 -0.60
N ALA A 114 -3.16 6.72 -1.02
CA ALA A 114 -2.93 6.28 -2.39
C ALA A 114 -3.82 7.02 -3.40
N MET A 115 -5.10 7.22 -3.09
CA MET A 115 -6.02 7.85 -4.04
C MET A 115 -5.95 9.37 -4.02
N LEU A 116 -5.97 9.98 -2.84
CA LEU A 116 -5.95 11.45 -2.72
C LEU A 116 -4.58 12.04 -3.05
N GLY A 117 -3.48 11.32 -2.79
CA GLY A 117 -2.15 11.71 -3.24
C GLY A 117 -2.03 11.77 -4.77
N ARG A 118 -2.57 10.77 -5.47
CA ARG A 118 -2.64 10.75 -6.94
C ARG A 118 -3.51 11.86 -7.49
N ALA A 119 -4.68 12.09 -6.88
CA ALA A 119 -5.56 13.19 -7.28
C ALA A 119 -4.87 14.55 -7.08
N TYR A 120 -4.13 14.75 -5.98
CA TYR A 120 -3.29 15.93 -5.80
C TYR A 120 -2.28 16.06 -6.94
N LYS A 121 -1.52 15.00 -7.26
CA LYS A 121 -0.50 15.04 -8.32
C LYS A 121 -1.07 15.47 -9.68
N VAL A 122 -2.25 15.00 -10.08
CA VAL A 122 -2.83 15.31 -11.40
C VAL A 122 -3.63 16.62 -11.46
N THR A 123 -3.96 17.23 -10.31
CA THR A 123 -4.78 18.44 -10.24
C THR A 123 -4.09 19.66 -9.62
N GLY A 124 -3.11 19.46 -8.74
CA GLY A 124 -2.51 20.50 -7.90
C GLY A 124 -3.42 21.01 -6.77
N GLN A 125 -4.61 20.42 -6.56
CA GLN A 125 -5.56 20.90 -5.55
C GLN A 125 -5.20 20.38 -4.16
N THR A 126 -4.74 21.27 -3.27
CA THR A 126 -4.23 20.91 -1.93
C THR A 126 -5.27 20.22 -1.06
N ILE A 127 -6.57 20.43 -1.31
CA ILE A 127 -7.67 19.77 -0.56
C ILE A 127 -7.51 18.25 -0.51
N TYR A 128 -6.99 17.62 -1.58
CA TYR A 128 -6.75 16.17 -1.59
C TYR A 128 -5.56 15.81 -0.69
N ALA A 129 -4.48 16.58 -0.73
CA ALA A 129 -3.32 16.37 0.13
C ALA A 129 -3.68 16.58 1.61
N ASP A 130 -4.32 17.70 1.91
CA ASP A 130 -4.74 18.07 3.26
C ASP A 130 -5.65 17.00 3.87
N ALA A 131 -6.54 16.40 3.08
CA ALA A 131 -7.47 15.37 3.55
C ALA A 131 -6.76 14.09 4.03
N TYR A 132 -5.82 13.52 3.26
CA TYR A 132 -5.08 12.34 3.74
C TYR A 132 -4.10 12.70 4.86
N VAL A 133 -3.48 13.88 4.83
CA VAL A 133 -2.58 14.34 5.91
C VAL A 133 -3.33 14.40 7.23
N ASN A 134 -4.51 15.03 7.24
CA ASN A 134 -5.34 15.09 8.44
C ASN A 134 -5.72 13.69 8.91
N PHE A 135 -6.19 12.81 8.01
CA PHE A 135 -6.54 11.43 8.38
C PHE A 135 -5.39 10.68 9.05
N LEU A 136 -4.17 10.74 8.49
CA LEU A 136 -3.00 10.05 9.04
C LEU A 136 -2.60 10.59 10.42
N LEU A 137 -2.61 11.91 10.60
CA LEU A 137 -2.21 12.56 11.86
C LEU A 137 -3.27 12.39 12.94
N ASP A 138 -4.54 12.36 12.56
CA ASP A 138 -5.65 12.18 13.50
C ASP A 138 -5.83 10.72 13.92
N ALA A 139 -5.29 9.74 13.19
CA ALA A 139 -5.47 8.32 13.47
C ALA A 139 -5.11 7.95 14.92
N ASN A 140 -3.98 8.47 15.42
CA ASN A 140 -3.49 8.32 16.80
C ASN A 140 -3.49 6.86 17.29
N ILE A 141 -2.98 5.95 16.45
CA ILE A 141 -2.92 4.50 16.70
C ILE A 141 -1.48 3.94 16.71
N GLN A 142 -0.46 4.77 16.47
CA GLN A 142 0.93 4.40 16.67
C GLN A 142 1.27 4.37 18.16
N GLN A 143 1.91 3.30 18.61
CA GLN A 143 2.31 3.12 20.01
C GLN A 143 3.76 3.54 20.25
N ASP A 144 4.19 3.53 21.51
CA ASP A 144 5.54 3.96 21.91
C ASP A 144 6.66 3.13 21.26
N ASN A 145 6.42 1.84 21.03
CA ASN A 145 7.32 0.94 20.32
C ASN A 145 7.38 1.18 18.80
N GLY A 146 6.69 2.21 18.30
CA GLY A 146 6.62 2.57 16.88
C GLY A 146 5.61 1.77 16.06
N LEU A 147 5.10 0.65 16.58
CA LEU A 147 4.12 -0.19 15.89
C LEU A 147 2.72 0.43 15.95
N PHE A 148 1.91 0.12 14.94
CA PHE A 148 0.52 0.53 14.87
C PHE A 148 -0.41 -0.56 15.41
N TRP A 149 -1.35 -0.17 16.26
CA TRP A 149 -2.57 -0.93 16.44
C TRP A 149 -3.36 -0.96 15.14
N HIS A 150 -4.15 -2.01 14.94
CA HIS A 150 -4.88 -2.19 13.68
C HIS A 150 -5.92 -1.07 13.43
N ASN A 151 -6.57 -0.60 14.50
CA ASN A 151 -7.36 0.63 14.55
C ASN A 151 -7.49 1.07 16.03
N ARG A 152 -8.22 2.15 16.32
CA ARG A 152 -8.37 2.70 17.69
C ARG A 152 -9.02 1.73 18.69
N THR A 153 -9.81 0.76 18.24
CA THR A 153 -10.53 -0.20 19.09
C THR A 153 -9.99 -1.62 19.00
N THR A 154 -8.97 -1.85 18.16
CA THR A 154 -8.39 -3.16 17.87
C THR A 154 -6.90 -3.13 18.18
N PRO A 155 -6.52 -3.27 19.47
CA PRO A 155 -5.16 -3.03 19.96
C PRO A 155 -4.21 -4.20 19.70
N TYR A 156 -4.12 -4.64 18.44
CA TYR A 156 -3.26 -5.74 18.02
C TYR A 156 -2.30 -5.28 16.93
N PHE A 157 -1.02 -5.63 17.10
CA PHE A 157 0.05 -5.34 16.14
C PHE A 157 0.01 -6.36 14.99
N TRP A 158 -1.08 -6.36 14.24
CA TRP A 158 -1.23 -7.23 13.09
C TRP A 158 -0.24 -6.85 11.99
N GLY A 159 0.45 -7.86 11.46
CA GLY A 159 1.53 -7.68 10.49
C GLY A 159 1.09 -6.90 9.27
N ARG A 160 0.11 -7.40 8.50
CA ARG A 160 -0.36 -6.69 7.31
C ARG A 160 -1.01 -5.34 7.64
N GLY A 161 -1.64 -5.19 8.81
CA GLY A 161 -2.12 -3.88 9.28
C GLY A 161 -0.97 -2.87 9.40
N ASN A 162 0.15 -3.27 10.01
CA ASN A 162 1.37 -2.46 10.02
C ASN A 162 1.94 -2.27 8.60
N GLY A 163 1.88 -3.27 7.75
CA GLY A 163 2.22 -3.14 6.33
C GLY A 163 1.43 -2.03 5.64
N PHE A 164 0.12 -1.94 5.84
CA PHE A 164 -0.72 -0.89 5.26
C PHE A 164 -0.38 0.49 5.79
N ALA A 165 -0.15 0.63 7.10
CA ALA A 165 0.34 1.88 7.65
C ALA A 165 1.67 2.29 6.96
N SER A 166 2.59 1.35 6.77
CA SER A 166 3.86 1.63 6.09
C SER A 166 3.69 2.09 4.64
N LEU A 167 2.80 1.44 3.87
CA LEU A 167 2.47 1.86 2.51
C LEU A 167 1.81 3.24 2.49
N ALA A 168 0.93 3.53 3.47
CA ALA A 168 0.22 4.79 3.59
C ALA A 168 1.18 5.97 3.69
N TYR A 169 2.12 5.91 4.64
CA TYR A 169 3.11 6.98 4.82
C TYR A 169 4.04 7.10 3.62
N ALA A 170 4.46 5.98 3.01
CA ALA A 170 5.30 6.01 1.83
C ALA A 170 4.58 6.64 0.61
N GLU A 171 3.31 6.31 0.38
CA GLU A 171 2.50 6.95 -0.68
C GLU A 171 2.23 8.41 -0.34
N ALA A 172 1.82 8.74 0.89
CA ALA A 172 1.58 10.12 1.33
C ALA A 172 2.81 11.02 1.09
N LEU A 173 3.98 10.62 1.59
CA LEU A 173 5.23 11.36 1.42
C LEU A 173 5.69 11.46 -0.05
N SER A 174 5.24 10.54 -0.93
CA SER A 174 5.56 10.58 -2.36
C SER A 174 4.84 11.69 -3.11
N TYR A 175 3.64 12.06 -2.66
CA TYR A 175 2.81 13.08 -3.32
C TYR A 175 2.78 14.41 -2.56
N LEU A 176 3.12 14.41 -1.27
CA LEU A 176 3.08 15.61 -0.45
C LEU A 176 4.17 16.61 -0.90
N PRO A 177 3.84 17.90 -1.07
CA PRO A 177 4.83 18.93 -1.39
C PRO A 177 5.94 18.99 -0.34
N GLU A 178 7.18 19.19 -0.78
CA GLU A 178 8.34 19.26 0.12
C GLU A 178 8.21 20.38 1.17
N ASN A 179 7.54 21.48 0.81
CA ASN A 179 7.29 22.62 1.68
C ASN A 179 5.96 22.54 2.46
N HIS A 180 5.26 21.40 2.43
CA HIS A 180 4.02 21.24 3.18
C HIS A 180 4.29 21.31 4.69
N PRO A 181 3.57 22.14 5.46
CA PRO A 181 3.92 22.46 6.85
C PRO A 181 3.88 21.25 7.79
N ARG A 182 3.09 20.22 7.48
CA ARG A 182 2.96 18.98 8.27
C ARG A 182 3.83 17.82 7.76
N ARG A 183 4.69 18.04 6.76
CA ARG A 183 5.49 16.97 6.14
C ARG A 183 6.43 16.30 7.14
N ASP A 184 7.11 17.09 7.96
CA ASP A 184 8.08 16.59 8.93
C ASP A 184 7.43 15.74 10.03
N GLU A 185 6.18 16.03 10.39
CA GLU A 185 5.40 15.22 11.32
C GLU A 185 5.13 13.82 10.75
N LEU A 186 4.67 13.75 9.49
CA LEU A 186 4.46 12.46 8.82
C LEU A 186 5.76 11.68 8.66
N LEU A 187 6.85 12.36 8.31
CA LEU A 187 8.17 11.75 8.18
C LEU A 187 8.65 11.18 9.52
N THR A 188 8.48 11.92 10.62
CA THR A 188 8.83 11.46 11.98
C THR A 188 8.05 10.22 12.37
N ILE A 189 6.74 10.20 12.14
CA ILE A 189 5.88 9.04 12.42
C ILE A 189 6.32 7.82 11.59
N HIS A 190 6.61 8.04 10.30
CA HIS A 190 7.03 6.98 9.40
C HIS A 190 8.38 6.37 9.80
N ILE A 191 9.38 7.21 10.12
CA ILE A 191 10.70 6.75 10.56
C ILE A 191 10.57 5.95 11.87
N LYS A 192 9.84 6.48 12.87
CA LYS A 192 9.58 5.76 14.12
C LYS A 192 8.92 4.40 13.88
N HIS A 193 8.01 4.33 12.90
CA HIS A 193 7.36 3.08 12.53
C HIS A 193 8.31 2.07 11.92
N LEU A 194 9.11 2.49 10.95
CA LEU A 194 10.08 1.61 10.29
C LEU A 194 11.15 1.12 11.28
N GLU A 195 11.61 1.96 12.19
CA GLU A 195 12.51 1.56 13.29
C GLU A 195 11.86 0.54 14.21
N GLY A 196 10.61 0.76 14.61
CA GLY A 196 9.83 -0.19 15.42
C GLY A 196 9.64 -1.54 14.71
N MET A 197 9.39 -1.53 13.40
CA MET A 197 9.33 -2.74 12.59
C MET A 197 10.70 -3.43 12.54
N ILE A 198 11.79 -2.72 12.25
CA ILE A 198 13.14 -3.29 12.17
C ILE A 198 13.56 -3.94 13.50
N ALA A 199 13.19 -3.35 14.64
CA ALA A 199 13.44 -3.94 15.95
C ALA A 199 12.77 -5.32 16.15
N HIS A 200 11.72 -5.61 15.39
CA HIS A 200 10.99 -6.90 15.40
C HIS A 200 11.29 -7.77 14.16
N GLN A 201 12.27 -7.39 13.33
CA GLN A 201 12.65 -8.19 12.16
C GLN A 201 13.23 -9.54 12.62
N LEU A 202 12.66 -10.62 12.11
CA LEU A 202 13.15 -11.97 12.41
C LEU A 202 14.48 -12.25 11.67
N PRO A 203 15.30 -13.21 12.15
CA PRO A 203 16.55 -13.57 11.47
C PRO A 203 16.39 -13.98 10.00
N SER A 204 15.19 -14.48 9.64
CA SER A 204 14.82 -14.82 8.27
C SER A 204 14.65 -13.62 7.34
N GLY A 205 14.55 -12.40 7.89
CA GLY A 205 14.26 -11.14 7.20
C GLY A 205 12.77 -10.74 7.17
N THR A 206 11.89 -11.54 7.78
CA THR A 206 10.43 -11.33 7.76
C THR A 206 9.88 -10.82 9.09
N TRP A 207 8.56 -10.67 9.15
CA TRP A 207 7.80 -10.46 10.37
C TRP A 207 6.78 -11.56 10.61
N SER A 208 6.44 -11.76 11.89
CA SER A 208 5.35 -12.64 12.30
C SER A 208 3.97 -12.03 12.01
N GLN A 209 2.94 -12.86 11.83
CA GLN A 209 1.55 -12.45 11.64
C GLN A 209 1.06 -11.48 12.72
N LEU A 210 1.47 -11.69 13.97
CA LEU A 210 1.46 -10.64 15.00
C LEU A 210 2.91 -10.23 15.28
N ILE A 211 3.23 -8.96 15.08
CA ILE A 211 4.61 -8.44 15.13
C ILE A 211 5.24 -8.65 16.51
N ASP A 212 4.45 -8.48 17.57
CA ASP A 212 4.85 -8.59 18.97
C ASP A 212 4.79 -10.02 19.53
N LEU A 213 4.42 -11.01 18.70
CA LEU A 213 4.27 -12.40 19.11
C LEU A 213 5.10 -13.33 18.20
N PRO A 214 6.43 -13.36 18.41
CA PRO A 214 7.30 -14.29 17.70
C PRO A 214 6.88 -15.73 18.02
N GLY A 215 6.49 -16.48 16.99
CA GLY A 215 5.90 -17.82 17.12
C GLY A 215 4.63 -18.01 16.29
N THR A 216 3.97 -16.90 15.91
CA THR A 216 3.03 -16.93 14.79
C THR A 216 3.80 -17.02 13.46
N TYR A 217 3.14 -17.53 12.41
CA TYR A 217 3.79 -17.74 11.11
C TYR A 217 4.37 -16.44 10.53
N GLN A 218 5.39 -16.59 9.69
CA GLN A 218 6.14 -15.48 9.10
C GLN A 218 5.41 -14.96 7.86
N GLU A 219 4.77 -13.82 7.97
CA GLU A 219 3.79 -13.37 6.98
C GLU A 219 4.47 -12.64 5.80
N MET A 220 4.18 -13.09 4.58
CA MET A 220 4.85 -12.60 3.38
C MET A 220 4.39 -11.19 2.98
N SER A 221 3.10 -10.88 3.07
CA SER A 221 2.59 -9.60 2.56
C SER A 221 3.17 -8.40 3.32
N VAL A 222 3.19 -8.44 4.66
CA VAL A 222 3.85 -7.40 5.48
C VAL A 222 5.33 -7.27 5.15
N THR A 223 6.01 -8.40 4.90
CA THR A 223 7.44 -8.39 4.55
C THR A 223 7.66 -7.58 3.26
N CYS A 224 6.84 -7.81 2.23
CA CYS A 224 6.90 -7.02 0.99
C CYS A 224 6.52 -5.55 1.20
N MET A 225 5.48 -5.27 1.99
CA MET A 225 4.99 -3.91 2.23
C MET A 225 6.01 -3.05 2.98
N ILE A 226 6.66 -3.58 4.02
CA ILE A 226 7.75 -2.89 4.71
C ILE A 226 8.97 -2.73 3.80
N GLY A 227 9.30 -3.76 3.02
CA GLY A 227 10.39 -3.70 2.03
C GLY A 227 10.18 -2.58 1.02
N TYR A 228 8.97 -2.44 0.48
CA TYR A 228 8.60 -1.36 -0.42
C TYR A 228 8.84 0.01 0.21
N SER A 229 8.35 0.24 1.42
CA SER A 229 8.48 1.55 2.07
C SER A 229 9.92 1.89 2.44
N ILE A 230 10.73 0.92 2.85
CA ILE A 230 12.17 1.14 3.10
C ILE A 230 12.89 1.44 1.77
N ALA A 231 12.69 0.63 0.74
CA ALA A 231 13.32 0.85 -0.58
C ALA A 231 12.96 2.22 -1.15
N ARG A 232 11.69 2.59 -1.07
CA ARG A 232 11.20 3.91 -1.47
C ARG A 232 11.81 5.03 -0.63
N GLY A 233 11.86 4.85 0.69
CA GLY A 233 12.44 5.84 1.59
C GLY A 233 13.91 6.13 1.28
N ILE A 234 14.71 5.10 0.98
CA ILE A 234 16.10 5.26 0.56
C ILE A 234 16.15 5.97 -0.80
N ARG A 235 15.41 5.47 -1.79
CA ARG A 235 15.39 6.02 -3.16
C ARG A 235 14.95 7.50 -3.21
N LYS A 236 14.06 7.90 -2.31
CA LYS A 236 13.52 9.26 -2.19
C LYS A 236 14.30 10.13 -1.20
N GLY A 237 15.36 9.61 -0.57
CA GLY A 237 16.22 10.36 0.36
C GLY A 237 15.58 10.64 1.73
N TRP A 238 14.52 9.91 2.10
CA TRP A 238 13.90 9.99 3.43
C TRP A 238 14.64 9.16 4.47
N LEU A 239 15.28 8.09 4.01
CA LEU A 239 16.07 7.16 4.81
C LEU A 239 17.48 7.14 4.27
N ASP A 240 18.47 6.96 5.15
CA ASP A 240 19.86 6.80 4.74
C ASP A 240 20.23 5.32 4.51
N ASN A 241 21.48 5.08 4.12
CA ASN A 241 21.98 3.74 3.80
C ASN A 241 22.08 2.80 5.02
N SER A 242 21.86 3.28 6.26
CA SER A 242 21.84 2.40 7.44
C SER A 242 20.68 1.39 7.40
N TYR A 243 19.65 1.65 6.60
CA TYR A 243 18.51 0.75 6.40
C TYR A 243 18.79 -0.38 5.40
N MET A 244 19.84 -0.27 4.56
CA MET A 244 20.15 -1.25 3.52
C MET A 244 20.37 -2.68 4.04
N PRO A 245 21.12 -2.93 5.14
CA PRO A 245 21.29 -4.30 5.65
C PRO A 245 19.97 -4.96 6.08
N SER A 246 19.00 -4.18 6.56
CA SER A 246 17.67 -4.68 6.84
C SER A 246 16.93 -4.99 5.54
N LEU A 247 16.93 -4.05 4.59
CA LEU A 247 16.28 -4.19 3.29
C LEU A 247 16.78 -5.41 2.50
N GLU A 248 18.08 -5.70 2.51
CA GLU A 248 18.66 -6.86 1.85
C GLU A 248 18.16 -8.19 2.43
N LYS A 249 17.96 -8.25 3.76
CA LYS A 249 17.34 -9.41 4.42
C LYS A 249 15.89 -9.57 4.00
N ILE A 250 15.14 -8.47 3.96
CA ILE A 250 13.73 -8.45 3.51
C ILE A 250 13.65 -8.96 2.06
N TRP A 251 14.47 -8.41 1.18
CA TRP A 251 14.53 -8.79 -0.23
C TRP A 251 14.85 -10.27 -0.41
N SER A 252 15.85 -10.76 0.31
CA SER A 252 16.21 -12.18 0.31
C SER A 252 15.09 -13.06 0.85
N ALA A 253 14.36 -12.60 1.87
CA ALA A 253 13.25 -13.32 2.48
C ALA A 253 12.02 -13.41 1.56
N ALA A 254 11.70 -12.32 0.86
CA ALA A 254 10.62 -12.26 -0.12
C ALA A 254 10.90 -13.22 -1.29
N LYS A 255 12.11 -13.17 -1.88
CA LYS A 255 12.50 -14.09 -2.96
C LYS A 255 12.37 -15.56 -2.57
N ARG A 256 12.77 -15.93 -1.34
CA ARG A 256 12.66 -17.32 -0.85
C ARG A 256 11.21 -17.81 -0.67
N ARG A 257 10.22 -16.92 -0.70
CA ARG A 257 8.80 -17.24 -0.53
C ARG A 257 8.01 -17.20 -1.83
N ILE A 258 8.69 -16.99 -2.95
CA ILE A 258 8.15 -17.09 -4.29
C ILE A 258 8.77 -18.33 -4.92
N ALA A 259 7.96 -19.35 -5.18
CA ALA A 259 8.40 -20.54 -5.88
C ALA A 259 8.61 -20.26 -7.38
N ASP A 260 9.32 -21.15 -8.08
CA ASP A 260 9.64 -21.00 -9.51
C ASP A 260 8.39 -20.88 -10.41
N ASN A 261 7.26 -21.44 -9.96
CA ASN A 261 5.97 -21.35 -10.65
C ASN A 261 5.16 -20.09 -10.27
N GLY A 262 5.70 -19.22 -9.40
CA GLY A 262 5.03 -18.03 -8.90
C GLY A 262 4.14 -18.26 -7.67
N ASP A 263 4.05 -19.49 -7.15
CA ASP A 263 3.31 -19.78 -5.92
C ASP A 263 3.96 -19.11 -4.72
N LEU A 264 3.11 -18.67 -3.79
CA LEU A 264 3.53 -17.93 -2.61
C LEU A 264 3.43 -18.77 -1.35
N VAL A 265 4.25 -18.42 -0.37
CA VAL A 265 4.35 -19.11 0.92
C VAL A 265 4.05 -18.12 2.04
N ASP A 266 3.18 -18.51 2.97
CA ASP A 266 2.82 -17.77 4.18
C ASP A 266 2.12 -16.41 3.93
N VAL A 267 1.12 -16.37 3.05
CA VAL A 267 0.31 -15.15 2.87
C VAL A 267 -0.94 -15.17 3.75
N CYS A 268 -1.14 -14.17 4.61
CA CYS A 268 -2.35 -14.14 5.44
C CYS A 268 -3.61 -13.95 4.59
N SER A 269 -4.61 -14.82 4.76
CA SER A 269 -5.95 -14.68 4.16
C SER A 269 -6.62 -13.33 4.47
N GLY A 270 -7.60 -12.90 3.65
CA GLY A 270 -8.26 -11.60 3.79
C GLY A 270 -8.89 -11.39 5.18
N THR A 271 -8.31 -10.48 5.99
CA THR A 271 -8.56 -10.32 7.42
C THR A 271 -8.95 -8.88 7.70
N GLY A 272 -10.10 -8.64 8.32
CA GLY A 272 -10.49 -7.31 8.82
C GLY A 272 -10.19 -7.15 10.31
N PHE A 273 -10.80 -6.16 10.95
CA PHE A 273 -10.71 -5.91 12.39
C PHE A 273 -11.32 -7.09 13.18
N GLN A 274 -10.51 -7.77 13.99
CA GLN A 274 -10.96 -8.89 14.82
C GLN A 274 -11.10 -8.45 16.27
N GLN A 275 -12.09 -9.02 16.95
CA GLN A 275 -12.33 -8.71 18.37
C GLN A 275 -11.29 -9.38 19.28
N LYS A 276 -10.87 -10.62 18.97
CA LYS A 276 -9.96 -11.39 19.83
C LYS A 276 -8.59 -11.54 19.18
N ARG A 277 -7.54 -11.48 20.00
CA ARG A 277 -6.15 -11.76 19.58
C ARG A 277 -6.01 -13.14 18.93
N SER A 278 -6.73 -14.14 19.46
CA SER A 278 -6.75 -15.51 18.90
C SER A 278 -7.15 -15.53 17.44
N ASP A 279 -8.06 -14.66 17.05
CA ASP A 279 -8.61 -14.64 15.70
C ASP A 279 -7.54 -14.16 14.70
N TYR A 280 -6.56 -13.35 15.13
CA TYR A 280 -5.36 -13.03 14.36
C TYR A 280 -4.35 -14.17 14.31
N ILE A 281 -4.11 -14.83 15.46
CA ILE A 281 -3.14 -15.92 15.59
C ILE A 281 -3.50 -17.08 14.67
N TYR A 282 -4.77 -17.45 14.60
CA TYR A 282 -5.26 -18.60 13.83
C TYR A 282 -5.74 -18.25 12.42
N ARG A 283 -5.46 -17.03 11.92
CA ARG A 283 -5.75 -16.72 10.51
C ARG A 283 -4.95 -17.65 9.61
N LYS A 284 -5.65 -18.24 8.65
CA LYS A 284 -5.04 -19.12 7.66
C LYS A 284 -3.91 -18.39 6.92
N ALA A 285 -2.74 -19.03 6.91
CA ALA A 285 -1.65 -18.74 6.00
C ALA A 285 -1.92 -19.52 4.71
N GLU A 286 -2.03 -18.81 3.60
CA GLU A 286 -2.24 -19.35 2.27
C GLU A 286 -0.90 -19.79 1.68
N TYR A 287 -0.95 -20.91 0.94
CA TYR A 287 0.15 -21.47 0.17
C TYR A 287 -0.34 -21.72 -1.26
N GLY A 288 0.44 -21.31 -2.25
CA GLY A 288 0.06 -21.39 -3.65
C GLY A 288 -0.25 -20.03 -4.26
N TYR A 289 -1.12 -20.01 -5.27
CA TYR A 289 -1.58 -18.80 -5.92
C TYR A 289 -2.28 -17.85 -4.94
N ASP A 290 -1.77 -16.62 -4.84
CA ASP A 290 -2.30 -15.59 -3.95
C ASP A 290 -2.13 -14.18 -4.52
N ASP A 291 -3.23 -13.58 -4.97
CA ASP A 291 -3.21 -12.24 -5.58
C ASP A 291 -2.75 -11.14 -4.60
N ARG A 292 -3.03 -11.26 -3.29
CA ARG A 292 -2.64 -10.23 -2.29
C ARG A 292 -1.13 -10.26 -2.10
N GLY A 293 -0.56 -11.44 -1.89
CA GLY A 293 0.89 -11.59 -1.79
C GLY A 293 1.57 -11.16 -3.09
N GLY A 294 1.02 -11.56 -4.24
CA GLY A 294 1.59 -11.26 -5.55
C GLY A 294 1.58 -9.75 -5.86
N SER A 295 0.48 -9.07 -5.52
CA SER A 295 0.37 -7.61 -5.67
C SER A 295 1.41 -6.87 -4.82
N MET A 296 1.62 -7.26 -3.56
CA MET A 296 2.64 -6.62 -2.72
C MET A 296 4.06 -6.97 -3.19
N ALA A 297 4.28 -8.19 -3.65
CA ALA A 297 5.58 -8.62 -4.18
C ALA A 297 5.98 -7.88 -5.45
N ILE A 298 5.06 -7.65 -6.41
CA ILE A 298 5.38 -6.91 -7.64
C ILE A 298 5.66 -5.42 -7.37
N TRP A 299 4.92 -4.78 -6.45
CA TRP A 299 5.23 -3.41 -6.04
C TRP A 299 6.58 -3.31 -5.34
N PHE A 300 6.87 -4.21 -4.41
CA PHE A 300 8.18 -4.24 -3.76
C PHE A 300 9.31 -4.48 -4.77
N SER A 301 9.12 -5.42 -5.70
CA SER A 301 10.14 -5.76 -6.71
C SER A 301 10.40 -4.61 -7.68
N THR A 302 9.36 -3.89 -8.12
CA THR A 302 9.53 -2.71 -8.98
C THR A 302 10.20 -1.56 -8.24
N GLU A 303 9.92 -1.37 -6.95
CA GLU A 303 10.60 -0.38 -6.12
C GLU A 303 12.09 -0.72 -5.90
N MET A 304 12.42 -1.99 -5.67
CA MET A 304 13.81 -2.47 -5.61
C MET A 304 14.56 -2.24 -6.92
N ALA A 305 13.93 -2.53 -8.06
CA ALA A 305 14.53 -2.30 -9.37
C ALA A 305 14.81 -0.81 -9.62
N MET A 306 13.87 0.08 -9.27
CA MET A 306 14.07 1.53 -9.36
C MET A 306 15.17 2.03 -8.42
N LEU A 307 15.29 1.46 -7.22
CA LEU A 307 16.37 1.82 -6.29
C LEU A 307 17.74 1.46 -6.89
N GLN A 308 17.88 0.27 -7.46
CA GLN A 308 19.12 -0.21 -8.06
C GLN A 308 19.54 0.53 -9.34
N GLN A 309 18.60 1.17 -10.05
CA GLN A 309 18.92 2.01 -11.21
C GLN A 309 19.49 3.38 -10.82
N ASN A 310 19.31 3.80 -9.57
CA ASN A 310 19.77 5.10 -9.05
C ASN A 310 21.13 5.03 -8.33
N ASP A 311 21.69 3.82 -8.16
CA ASP A 311 23.04 3.56 -7.63
C ASP A 311 24.08 3.50 -8.77
#